data_AF-A0A6P9AY27-F1
#
_entry.id   AF-A0A6P9AY27-F1
#
_cell.length_a   1.000
_cell.length_b   1.000
_cell.length_c   1.000
_cell.angle_alpha   90.00
_cell.angle_beta   90.00
_cell.angle_gamma   90.00
#
_symmetry.space_group_name_H-M   'P 1'
#
loop_
_entity.id
_entity.type
_entity.pdbx_description
1 polymer ?
#
loop_
_entity_poly.entity_id
_entity_poly.type
_entity_poly.pdbx_seq_one_letter_code
_entity_poly.pdbx_strand_id
1 'polypeptide(L)'
;MRRFTLSTLRDYGMGRKTIEDKIIEECGVLTKTIKTYAGKPFEIQTVMTAAVSNIIVSILLGKRYDYEDATFLRLLKIISENIYLSATPNMSLYNMFPMLGFLLDSPKKLMNNRKEFHDFIQTTFIEYLKNLDENDQRSFIDSFLIRQREVIDYFICALKYK
;
A
#
# COMPACT_ATOMS: atom_id res chain seq x y z
N MET A 1 6.85 15.78 3.06
CA MET A 1 6.17 14.46 3.08
C MET A 1 5.13 14.35 4.18
N ARG A 2 5.50 14.18 5.48
CA ARG A 2 4.52 13.95 6.58
C ARG A 2 3.33 14.92 6.61
N ARG A 3 3.57 16.24 6.57
CA ARG A 3 2.50 17.26 6.60
C ARG A 3 1.56 17.16 5.40
N PHE A 4 2.12 16.95 4.21
CA PHE A 4 1.35 16.74 2.98
C PHE A 4 0.49 15.48 3.13
N THR A 5 1.09 14.34 3.46
CA THR A 5 0.39 13.06 3.60
C THR A 5 -0.79 13.16 4.56
N LEU A 6 -0.61 13.74 5.74
CA LEU A 6 -1.66 13.88 6.74
C LEU A 6 -2.77 14.84 6.30
N SER A 7 -2.42 15.93 5.61
CA SER A 7 -3.43 16.84 5.06
C SER A 7 -4.26 16.16 3.99
N THR A 8 -3.60 15.55 3.00
CA THR A 8 -4.24 14.88 1.88
C THR A 8 -5.13 13.73 2.36
N LEU A 9 -4.66 12.87 3.28
CA LEU A 9 -5.50 11.82 3.86
C LEU A 9 -6.75 12.36 4.54
N ARG A 10 -6.64 13.49 5.26
CA ARG A 10 -7.79 14.17 5.86
C ARG A 10 -8.76 14.73 4.82
N ASP A 11 -8.24 15.20 3.68
CA ASP A 11 -9.03 15.73 2.57
C ASP A 11 -9.79 14.60 1.84
N TYR A 12 -9.20 13.41 1.70
CA TYR A 12 -9.89 12.17 1.29
C TYR A 12 -10.78 11.55 2.40
N GLY A 13 -10.86 12.25 3.54
CA GLY A 13 -11.82 11.99 4.61
C GLY A 13 -11.38 11.00 5.66
N MET A 14 -10.07 10.91 5.92
CA MET A 14 -9.57 10.38 7.18
C MET A 14 -10.18 11.11 8.37
N GLY A 15 -10.95 10.37 9.17
CA GLY A 15 -11.76 10.91 10.27
C GLY A 15 -13.08 11.56 9.85
N ARG A 16 -13.59 11.28 8.64
CA ARG A 16 -14.87 11.74 8.11
C ARG A 16 -15.71 10.58 7.59
N LYS A 17 -16.98 10.87 7.26
CA LYS A 17 -17.97 9.89 6.76
C LYS A 17 -17.56 9.17 5.48
N THR A 18 -16.73 9.78 4.62
CA THR A 18 -16.31 9.12 3.36
C THR A 18 -15.47 7.87 3.58
N ILE A 19 -14.63 7.80 4.62
CA ILE A 19 -13.95 6.56 4.99
C ILE A 19 -14.92 5.57 5.64
N GLU A 20 -15.86 6.06 6.44
CA GLU A 20 -16.91 5.21 7.02
C GLU A 20 -17.69 4.50 5.91
N ASP A 21 -18.06 5.20 4.84
CA ASP A 21 -18.73 4.62 3.67
C ASP A 21 -17.87 3.53 3.01
N LYS A 22 -16.54 3.73 2.91
CA LYS A 22 -15.61 2.70 2.39
C LYS A 22 -15.49 1.49 3.30
N ILE A 23 -15.49 1.69 4.61
CA ILE A 23 -15.50 0.60 5.60
C ILE A 23 -16.81 -0.19 5.47
N ILE A 24 -17.96 0.50 5.40
CA ILE A 24 -19.28 -0.14 5.25
C ILE A 24 -19.36 -0.93 3.95
N GLU A 25 -18.88 -0.35 2.84
CA GLU A 25 -18.78 -1.01 1.53
C GLU A 25 -17.99 -2.33 1.66
N GLU A 26 -16.79 -2.29 2.25
CA GLU A 26 -15.95 -3.47 2.38
C GLU A 26 -16.54 -4.50 3.37
N CYS A 27 -17.18 -4.06 4.46
CA CYS A 27 -17.93 -4.94 5.36
C CYS A 27 -19.05 -5.69 4.63
N GLY A 28 -19.73 -5.02 3.69
CA GLY A 28 -20.74 -5.61 2.83
C GLY A 28 -20.16 -6.72 1.94
N VAL A 29 -19.00 -6.47 1.33
CA VAL A 29 -18.31 -7.48 0.50
C VAL A 29 -17.79 -8.63 1.36
N LEU A 30 -17.13 -8.33 2.48
CA LEU A 30 -16.63 -9.32 3.43
C LEU A 30 -17.74 -10.27 3.90
N THR A 31 -18.91 -9.73 4.26
CA THR A 31 -20.06 -10.54 4.68
C THR A 31 -20.54 -11.45 3.55
N LYS A 32 -20.56 -10.96 2.30
CA LYS A 32 -20.92 -11.78 1.13
C LYS A 32 -19.91 -12.90 0.93
N THR A 33 -18.61 -12.62 0.99
CA THR A 33 -17.58 -13.65 0.85
C THR A 33 -17.67 -14.69 1.96
N ILE A 34 -17.86 -14.30 3.22
CA ILE A 34 -17.99 -15.27 4.32
C ILE A 34 -19.18 -16.21 4.08
N LYS A 35 -20.29 -15.70 3.53
CA LYS A 35 -21.46 -16.52 3.19
C LYS A 35 -21.19 -17.53 2.07
N THR A 36 -20.28 -17.26 1.11
CA THR A 36 -20.00 -18.22 0.02
C THR A 36 -19.33 -19.49 0.50
N TYR A 37 -18.64 -19.46 1.64
CA TYR A 37 -18.06 -20.66 2.25
C TYR A 37 -19.11 -21.64 2.78
N ALA A 38 -20.38 -21.22 2.95
CA ALA A 38 -21.50 -22.09 3.31
C ALA A 38 -21.23 -22.99 4.54
N GLY A 39 -20.56 -22.44 5.56
CA GLY A 39 -20.21 -23.16 6.79
C GLY A 39 -18.97 -24.05 6.69
N LYS A 40 -18.31 -24.12 5.53
CA LYS A 40 -17.05 -24.84 5.37
C LYS A 40 -15.90 -24.06 6.05
N PRO A 41 -14.90 -24.76 6.60
CA PRO A 41 -13.69 -24.11 7.10
C PRO A 41 -12.99 -23.31 5.99
N PHE A 42 -12.51 -22.13 6.33
CA PHE A 42 -11.71 -21.27 5.45
C PHE A 42 -10.67 -20.50 6.25
N GLU A 43 -9.68 -19.97 5.55
CA GLU A 43 -8.57 -19.25 6.15
C GLU A 43 -8.96 -17.78 6.39
N ILE A 44 -9.51 -17.52 7.58
CA ILE A 44 -10.06 -16.21 7.96
C ILE A 44 -9.01 -15.08 7.93
N GLN A 45 -7.75 -15.40 8.25
CA GLN A 45 -6.69 -14.40 8.31
C GLN A 45 -6.45 -13.77 6.93
N THR A 46 -6.35 -14.57 5.86
CA THR A 46 -6.24 -14.07 4.49
C THR A 46 -7.43 -13.19 4.10
N VAL A 47 -8.66 -13.63 4.33
CA VAL A 47 -9.87 -12.87 3.96
C VAL A 47 -9.95 -11.54 4.73
N MET A 48 -9.66 -11.55 6.03
CA MET A 48 -9.66 -10.34 6.86
C MET A 48 -8.53 -9.37 6.48
N THR A 49 -7.34 -9.90 6.20
CA THR A 49 -6.20 -9.08 5.77
C THR A 49 -6.51 -8.42 4.43
N ALA A 50 -7.10 -9.17 3.48
CA ALA A 50 -7.53 -8.64 2.21
C ALA A 50 -8.58 -7.52 2.36
N ALA A 51 -9.58 -7.69 3.21
CA ALA A 51 -10.58 -6.66 3.50
C ALA A 51 -9.95 -5.37 4.05
N VAL A 52 -9.13 -5.47 5.09
CA VAL A 52 -8.47 -4.30 5.70
C VAL A 52 -7.55 -3.61 4.71
N SER A 53 -6.78 -4.38 3.94
CA SER A 53 -5.89 -3.84 2.93
C SER A 53 -6.65 -3.18 1.77
N ASN A 54 -7.81 -3.70 1.37
CA ASN A 54 -8.64 -3.07 0.34
C ASN A 54 -9.15 -1.69 0.76
N ILE A 55 -9.51 -1.49 2.03
CA ILE A 55 -9.89 -0.15 2.52
C ILE A 55 -8.73 0.82 2.30
N ILE A 56 -7.51 0.45 2.70
CA ILE A 56 -6.31 1.31 2.53
C ILE A 56 -6.01 1.53 1.05
N VAL A 57 -6.03 0.47 0.24
CA VAL A 57 -5.75 0.55 -1.20
C VAL A 57 -6.79 1.40 -1.93
N SER A 58 -8.06 1.33 -1.53
CA SER A 58 -9.11 2.17 -2.10
C SER A 58 -8.89 3.66 -1.84
N ILE A 59 -8.32 4.02 -0.68
CA ILE A 59 -7.94 5.41 -0.37
C ILE A 59 -6.71 5.84 -1.18
N LEU A 60 -5.74 4.93 -1.31
CA LEU A 60 -4.47 5.23 -1.98
C LEU A 60 -4.62 5.34 -3.49
N LEU A 61 -5.38 4.44 -4.09
CA LEU A 61 -5.46 4.20 -5.53
C LEU A 61 -6.87 4.42 -6.11
N GLY A 62 -7.90 4.63 -5.28
CA GLY A 62 -9.28 4.71 -5.76
C GLY A 62 -9.84 3.39 -6.29
N LYS A 63 -9.13 2.27 -6.12
CA LYS A 63 -9.54 0.94 -6.63
C LYS A 63 -9.65 -0.10 -5.52
N ARG A 64 -10.41 -1.16 -5.81
CA ARG A 64 -10.58 -2.34 -4.97
C ARG A 64 -10.10 -3.57 -5.72
N TYR A 65 -9.44 -4.49 -5.03
CA TYR A 65 -9.05 -5.79 -5.56
C TYR A 65 -10.05 -6.88 -5.15
N ASP A 66 -10.16 -7.92 -5.97
CA ASP A 66 -10.83 -9.15 -5.54
C ASP A 66 -10.01 -9.82 -4.43
N TYR A 67 -10.67 -10.52 -3.51
CA TYR A 67 -9.99 -11.28 -2.47
C TYR A 67 -9.24 -12.49 -3.03
N GLU A 68 -9.60 -12.95 -4.23
CA GLU A 68 -8.93 -14.05 -4.93
C GLU A 68 -7.87 -13.55 -5.92
N ASP A 69 -7.67 -12.23 -6.05
CA ASP A 69 -6.65 -11.68 -6.96
C ASP A 69 -5.25 -12.13 -6.52
N ALA A 70 -4.61 -12.94 -7.36
CA ALA A 70 -3.32 -13.56 -7.05
C ALA A 70 -2.21 -12.51 -6.82
N THR A 71 -2.26 -11.38 -7.54
CA THR A 71 -1.26 -10.32 -7.42
C THR A 71 -1.41 -9.60 -6.09
N PHE A 72 -2.65 -9.30 -5.70
CA PHE A 72 -2.97 -8.69 -4.41
C PHE A 72 -2.62 -9.63 -3.25
N LEU A 73 -3.01 -10.90 -3.32
CA LEU A 73 -2.66 -11.90 -2.31
C LEU A 73 -1.13 -12.06 -2.17
N ARG A 74 -0.39 -12.02 -3.28
CA ARG A 74 1.08 -12.04 -3.24
C ARG A 74 1.64 -10.82 -2.51
N LEU A 75 1.10 -9.64 -2.78
CA LEU A 75 1.48 -8.41 -2.08
C LEU A 75 1.23 -8.52 -0.56
N LEU A 76 0.05 -8.98 -0.16
CA LEU A 76 -0.29 -9.17 1.25
C LEU A 76 0.66 -10.14 1.93
N LYS A 77 0.99 -11.25 1.25
CA LYS A 77 1.95 -12.24 1.75
C LYS A 77 3.33 -11.62 1.98
N ILE A 78 3.83 -10.81 1.05
CA ILE A 78 5.12 -10.11 1.20
C ILE A 78 5.09 -9.18 2.42
N ILE A 79 4.00 -8.44 2.61
CA ILE A 79 3.83 -7.55 3.77
C ILE A 79 3.83 -8.35 5.08
N SER A 80 3.03 -9.42 5.16
CA SER A 80 2.96 -10.28 6.35
C SER A 80 4.31 -10.94 6.66
N GLU A 81 5.01 -11.44 5.64
CA GLU A 81 6.35 -12.01 5.80
C GLU A 81 7.35 -10.95 6.31
N ASN A 82 7.29 -9.72 5.81
CA ASN A 82 8.17 -8.63 6.26
C ASN A 82 7.89 -8.24 7.71
N ILE A 83 6.62 -8.18 8.13
CA ILE A 83 6.23 -7.92 9.53
C ILE A 83 6.80 -9.03 10.42
N TYR A 84 6.62 -10.30 10.02
CA TYR A 84 7.16 -11.43 10.76
C TYR A 84 8.69 -11.39 10.85
N LEU A 85 9.38 -11.19 9.72
CA LEU A 85 10.84 -11.10 9.68
C LEU A 85 11.36 -9.96 10.55
N SER A 86 10.67 -8.83 10.58
CA SER A 86 11.04 -7.67 11.40
C SER A 86 10.97 -7.95 12.90
N ALA A 87 10.13 -8.89 13.33
CA ALA A 87 9.99 -9.32 14.72
C ALA A 87 10.98 -10.43 15.11
N THR A 88 11.83 -10.93 14.19
CA THR A 88 12.76 -12.02 14.51
C THR A 88 13.99 -11.54 15.31
N PRO A 89 14.55 -12.39 16.18
CA PRO A 89 15.81 -12.09 16.88
C PRO A 89 16.97 -11.82 15.92
N ASN A 90 17.02 -12.54 14.79
CA ASN A 90 18.03 -12.33 13.75
C ASN A 90 17.97 -10.91 13.19
N MET A 91 16.77 -10.37 12.96
CA MET A 91 16.62 -9.01 12.48
C MET A 91 17.01 -7.98 13.55
N SER A 92 16.73 -8.26 14.81
CA SER A 92 17.18 -7.41 15.92
C SER A 92 18.70 -7.36 16.04
N LEU A 93 19.37 -8.51 15.87
CA LEU A 93 20.84 -8.58 15.83
C LEU A 93 21.42 -7.85 14.60
N TYR A 94 20.80 -7.98 13.44
CA TYR A 94 21.19 -7.23 12.25
C TYR A 94 21.05 -5.71 12.44
N ASN A 95 19.96 -5.25 13.08
CA ASN A 95 19.76 -3.83 13.38
C ASN A 95 20.80 -3.28 14.36
N MET A 96 21.25 -4.09 15.32
CA MET A 96 22.28 -3.71 16.30
C MET A 96 23.69 -3.77 15.70
N PHE A 97 23.97 -4.77 14.88
CA PHE A 97 25.28 -5.02 14.26
C PHE A 97 25.13 -5.32 12.76
N PRO A 98 25.00 -4.27 11.90
CA PRO A 98 24.78 -4.45 10.47
C PRO A 98 25.88 -5.24 9.76
N MET A 99 27.11 -5.19 10.30
CA MET A 99 28.28 -5.92 9.78
C MET A 99 28.10 -7.44 9.78
N LEU A 100 27.26 -7.99 10.66
CA LEU A 100 26.96 -9.43 10.73
C LEU A 100 25.92 -9.87 9.68
N GLY A 101 25.39 -8.95 8.87
CA GLY A 101 24.33 -9.22 7.92
C GLY A 101 24.63 -10.27 6.85
N PHE A 102 25.91 -10.50 6.53
CA PHE A 102 26.29 -11.52 5.54
C PHE A 102 26.06 -12.96 6.03
N LEU A 103 26.04 -13.16 7.36
CA LEU A 103 25.85 -14.46 8.02
C LEU A 103 24.37 -14.81 8.22
N LEU A 104 23.49 -13.81 8.16
CA LEU A 104 22.07 -13.97 8.47
C LEU A 104 21.25 -14.13 7.18
N ASP A 105 20.32 -15.07 7.19
CA ASP A 105 19.44 -15.32 6.03
C ASP A 105 18.22 -14.37 6.01
N SER A 106 17.81 -13.88 7.19
CA SER A 106 16.67 -12.98 7.35
C SER A 106 16.81 -11.64 6.59
N PRO A 107 17.97 -10.95 6.59
CA PRO A 107 18.18 -9.74 5.80
C PRO A 107 18.11 -9.99 4.28
N LYS A 108 18.62 -11.14 3.80
CA LYS A 108 18.56 -11.50 2.37
C LYS A 108 17.12 -11.70 1.91
N LYS A 109 16.33 -12.43 2.69
CA LYS A 109 14.90 -12.61 2.41
C LYS A 109 14.14 -11.29 2.45
N LEU A 110 14.44 -10.42 3.43
CA LEU A 110 13.85 -9.08 3.51
C LEU A 110 14.20 -8.22 2.30
N MET A 111 15.43 -8.28 1.80
CA MET A 111 15.86 -7.56 0.59
C MET A 111 15.12 -8.05 -0.65
N ASN A 112 14.97 -9.36 -0.84
CA ASN A 112 14.21 -9.93 -1.95
C ASN A 112 12.73 -9.50 -1.89
N ASN A 113 12.12 -9.58 -0.71
CA ASN A 113 10.76 -9.12 -0.48
C ASN A 113 10.59 -7.61 -0.76
N ARG A 114 11.58 -6.79 -0.37
CA ARG A 114 11.59 -5.35 -0.69
C ARG A 114 11.67 -5.11 -2.19
N LYS A 115 12.49 -5.87 -2.91
CA LYS A 115 12.61 -5.75 -4.36
C LYS A 115 11.28 -6.08 -5.04
N GLU A 116 10.68 -7.21 -4.69
CA GLU A 116 9.40 -7.63 -5.27
C GLU A 116 8.26 -6.65 -4.94
N PHE A 117 8.20 -6.15 -3.70
CA PHE A 117 7.27 -5.09 -3.32
C PHE A 117 7.48 -3.82 -4.15
N HIS A 118 8.74 -3.42 -4.36
CA HIS A 118 9.07 -2.25 -5.17
C HIS A 118 8.65 -2.43 -6.63
N ASP A 119 8.93 -3.59 -7.22
CA ASP A 119 8.56 -3.92 -8.60
C ASP A 119 7.02 -3.89 -8.78
N PHE A 120 6.27 -4.38 -7.80
CA PHE A 120 4.81 -4.30 -7.79
C PHE A 120 4.30 -2.85 -7.74
N ILE A 121 4.84 -2.05 -6.82
CA ILE A 121 4.47 -0.63 -6.70
C ILE A 121 4.83 0.10 -7.99
N GLN A 122 6.03 -0.11 -8.55
CA GLN A 122 6.46 0.53 -9.78
C GLN A 122 5.55 0.17 -10.95
N THR A 123 5.20 -1.10 -11.12
CA THR A 123 4.30 -1.54 -12.20
C THR A 123 2.92 -0.91 -12.05
N THR A 124 2.33 -1.00 -10.85
CA THR A 124 1.04 -0.39 -10.55
C THR A 124 1.08 1.12 -10.79
N PHE A 125 2.14 1.78 -10.34
CA PHE A 125 2.32 3.22 -10.47
C PHE A 125 2.47 3.67 -11.92
N ILE A 126 3.18 2.91 -12.76
CA ILE A 126 3.29 3.16 -14.21
C ILE A 126 1.93 3.02 -14.88
N GLU A 127 1.14 1.99 -14.55
CA GLU A 127 -0.21 1.83 -15.07
C GLU A 127 -1.13 2.98 -14.64
N TYR A 128 -1.02 3.42 -13.39
CA TYR A 128 -1.76 4.56 -12.87
C TYR A 128 -1.40 5.86 -13.60
N LEU A 129 -0.11 6.12 -13.79
CA LEU A 129 0.37 7.32 -14.48
C LEU A 129 -0.17 7.46 -15.90
N LYS A 130 -0.40 6.35 -16.60
CA LYS A 130 -0.98 6.37 -17.96
C LYS A 130 -2.41 6.88 -18.01
N ASN A 131 -3.15 6.74 -16.92
CA ASN A 131 -4.57 7.07 -16.83
C ASN A 131 -4.84 8.25 -15.87
N LEU A 132 -3.79 9.00 -15.48
CA LEU A 132 -3.91 10.13 -14.58
C LEU A 132 -4.67 11.26 -15.28
N ASP A 133 -5.86 11.60 -14.77
CA ASP A 133 -6.59 12.81 -15.14
C ASP A 133 -6.30 13.92 -14.12
N GLU A 134 -5.64 14.99 -14.56
CA GLU A 134 -5.29 16.12 -13.71
C GLU A 134 -6.52 16.89 -13.20
N ASN A 135 -7.66 16.76 -13.89
CA ASN A 135 -8.90 17.42 -13.54
C ASN A 135 -9.77 16.61 -12.56
N ASP A 136 -9.41 15.36 -12.30
CA ASP A 136 -10.20 14.44 -11.49
C ASP A 136 -9.33 13.66 -10.50
N GLN A 137 -8.98 14.33 -9.40
CA GLN A 137 -8.19 13.75 -8.31
C GLN A 137 -9.07 12.83 -7.46
N ARG A 138 -9.02 11.52 -7.74
CA ARG A 138 -9.85 10.52 -7.06
C ARG A 138 -9.10 9.75 -5.98
N SER A 139 -7.78 9.92 -5.87
CA SER A 139 -6.95 9.15 -4.95
C SER A 139 -5.76 9.92 -4.37
N PHE A 140 -5.25 9.43 -3.25
CA PHE A 140 -4.04 9.98 -2.62
C PHE A 140 -2.86 10.08 -3.58
N ILE A 141 -2.67 9.06 -4.45
CA ILE A 141 -1.56 9.05 -5.40
C ILE A 141 -1.69 10.15 -6.45
N ASP A 142 -2.90 10.47 -6.92
CA ASP A 142 -3.11 11.55 -7.89
C ASP A 142 -2.65 12.89 -7.31
N SER A 143 -3.09 13.20 -6.08
CA SER A 143 -2.67 14.42 -5.39
C SER A 143 -1.16 14.43 -5.12
N PHE A 144 -0.56 13.27 -4.83
CA PHE A 144 0.89 13.16 -4.62
C PHE A 144 1.67 13.46 -5.91
N LEU A 145 1.22 12.92 -7.03
CA LEU A 145 1.85 13.09 -8.34
C LEU A 145 1.79 14.54 -8.82
N ILE A 146 0.62 15.17 -8.70
CA ILE A 146 0.45 16.59 -9.03
C ILE A 146 1.39 17.44 -8.18
N ARG A 147 1.43 17.18 -6.86
CA ARG A 147 2.31 17.91 -5.97
C ARG A 147 3.80 17.72 -6.30
N GLN A 148 4.19 16.52 -6.73
CA GLN A 148 5.56 16.25 -7.17
C GLN A 148 5.92 17.06 -8.42
N ARG A 149 5.00 17.14 -9.40
CA ARG A 149 5.20 17.92 -10.63
C ARG A 149 5.33 19.42 -10.33
N GLU A 150 4.43 19.98 -9.52
CA GLU A 150 4.50 21.39 -9.09
C GLU A 150 5.84 21.76 -8.46
N VAL A 151 6.39 20.87 -7.62
CA VAL A 151 7.68 21.09 -6.96
C VAL A 151 8.82 21.05 -7.98
N ILE A 152 8.80 20.09 -8.93
CA ILE A 152 9.81 19.99 -9.99
C ILE A 152 9.77 21.24 -10.87
N ASP A 153 8.58 21.67 -11.30
CA ASP A 153 8.41 22.86 -12.14
C ASP A 153 8.90 24.12 -11.43
N TYR A 154 8.63 24.25 -10.13
CA TYR A 154 9.18 25.32 -9.30
C TYR A 154 10.71 25.32 -9.28
N PHE A 155 11.34 24.15 -9.12
CA PHE A 155 12.81 24.03 -9.15
C PHE A 155 13.38 24.36 -10.53
N ILE A 156 12.78 23.88 -11.61
CA ILE A 156 13.20 24.20 -12.98
C ILE A 156 13.08 25.69 -13.24
N CYS A 157 11.99 26.32 -12.81
CA CYS A 157 11.78 27.75 -12.94
C CYS A 157 12.83 28.53 -12.13
N ALA A 158 13.07 28.16 -10.87
CA ALA A 158 14.09 28.79 -10.03
C ALA A 158 15.52 28.64 -10.59
N LEU A 159 15.82 27.56 -11.31
CA LEU A 159 17.10 27.36 -11.99
C LEU A 159 17.22 28.14 -13.30
N LYS A 160 16.10 28.43 -14.00
CA LYS A 160 16.10 29.24 -15.22
C LYS A 160 16.26 30.74 -14.97
N TYR A 161 15.92 31.22 -13.78
CA TYR A 161 15.99 32.63 -13.38
C TYR A 161 17.20 32.95 -12.48
N LYS A 162 18.24 32.12 -12.51
CA LYS A 162 19.51 32.29 -11.81
C LYS A 162 20.66 32.21 -12.79
#